data_AF-X0VWE2-F1
#
_entry.id   AF-X0VWE2-F1
#
_cell.length_a   1.000
_cell.length_b   1.000
_cell.length_c   1.000
_cell.angle_alpha   90.00
_cell.angle_beta   90.00
_cell.angle_gamma   90.00
#
_symmetry.space_group_name_H-M   'P 1'
#
loop_
_entity.id
_entity.type
_entity.pdbx_description
1 polymer ?
#
loop_
_entity_poly.entity_id
_entity_poly.type
_entity_poly.pdbx_seq_one_letter_code
_entity_poly.pdbx_strand_id
1 'polypeptide(L)'
;MPTVGLNAQLLSLGESYRGAGVSRYIFNLLTYLPQVNTGLSYLAFLGDARVRFPGWKQRVSRWPTQNPVSRIVWEQSAQPWAAWREKLDLLHAPVYVGPVVSPCPVV
;
A
#
# COMPACT_ATOMS: atom_id res chain seq x y z
N MET A 1 6.00 -14.40 11.56
CA MET A 1 4.58 -14.04 11.34
C MET A 1 4.45 -13.65 9.87
N PRO A 2 3.38 -14.08 9.17
CA PRO A 2 3.19 -13.71 7.77
C PRO A 2 3.12 -12.19 7.61
N THR A 3 3.75 -11.65 6.56
CA THR A 3 3.82 -10.22 6.27
C THR A 3 2.88 -9.85 5.14
N VAL A 4 1.87 -9.05 5.45
CA VAL A 4 0.90 -8.54 4.48
C VAL A 4 1.31 -7.12 4.06
N GLY A 5 1.50 -6.93 2.76
CA GLY A 5 1.70 -5.63 2.15
C GLY A 5 0.39 -4.99 1.72
N LEU A 6 0.28 -3.67 1.88
CA LEU A 6 -0.82 -2.86 1.35
C LEU A 6 -0.27 -1.82 0.37
N ASN A 7 -0.79 -1.80 -0.85
CA ASN A 7 -0.57 -0.70 -1.78
C ASN A 7 -1.43 0.51 -1.38
N ALA A 8 -0.85 1.44 -0.64
CA ALA A 8 -1.51 2.64 -0.12
C ALA A 8 -1.10 3.93 -0.86
N GLN A 9 -0.59 3.82 -2.10
CA GLN A 9 -0.16 4.98 -2.91
C GLN A 9 -1.30 5.96 -3.22
N LEU A 10 -2.55 5.46 -3.29
CA LEU A 10 -3.75 6.24 -3.53
C LEU A 10 -4.36 6.88 -2.28
N LEU A 11 -3.77 6.68 -1.10
CA LEU A 11 -4.20 7.39 0.08
C LEU A 11 -3.96 8.90 -0.10
N SER A 12 -5.04 9.65 0.08
CA SER A 12 -5.02 11.12 0.09
C SER A 12 -5.81 11.60 1.29
N LEU A 13 -5.15 12.36 2.19
CA LEU A 13 -5.77 12.98 3.36
C LEU A 13 -6.26 14.42 3.07
N GLY A 14 -6.10 14.92 1.85
CA GLY A 14 -6.57 16.25 1.46
C GLY A 14 -8.04 16.25 1.04
N GLU A 15 -8.72 17.38 1.17
CA GLU A 15 -10.16 17.59 0.87
C GLU A 15 -10.54 17.54 -0.62
N SER A 16 -9.67 17.01 -1.49
CA SER A 16 -9.96 16.90 -2.92
C SER A 16 -10.80 15.66 -3.26
N TYR A 17 -11.44 15.63 -4.43
CA TYR A 17 -12.18 14.46 -4.97
C TYR A 17 -11.43 13.11 -4.88
N ARG A 18 -10.09 13.12 -4.86
CA ARG A 18 -9.24 11.93 -4.66
C ARG A 18 -9.32 11.32 -3.25
N GLY A 19 -9.98 11.98 -2.30
CA GLY A 19 -10.24 11.48 -0.95
C GLY A 19 -11.45 10.55 -0.81
N ALA A 20 -12.26 10.39 -1.87
CA ALA A 20 -13.48 9.59 -1.82
C ALA A 20 -13.24 8.11 -2.17
N GLY A 21 -14.07 7.22 -1.62
CA GLY A 21 -14.09 5.78 -1.93
C GLY A 21 -12.80 5.05 -1.52
N VAL A 22 -11.87 4.88 -2.48
CA VAL A 22 -10.62 4.12 -2.32
C VAL A 22 -9.72 4.71 -1.23
N SER A 23 -9.56 6.03 -1.17
CA SER A 23 -8.71 6.64 -0.13
C SER A 23 -9.27 6.35 1.28
N ARG A 24 -10.59 6.45 1.46
CA ARG A 24 -11.25 6.13 2.73
C ARG A 24 -11.19 4.65 3.08
N TYR A 25 -11.28 3.77 2.08
CA TYR A 25 -11.07 2.34 2.25
C TYR A 25 -9.64 2.03 2.73
N ILE A 26 -8.62 2.57 2.05
CA ILE A 26 -7.21 2.43 2.45
C ILE A 26 -6.99 2.97 3.85
N PHE A 27 -7.55 4.15 4.17
CA PHE A 27 -7.47 4.74 5.51
C PHE A 27 -8.02 3.77 6.57
N ASN A 28 -9.24 3.24 6.36
CA ASN A 28 -9.86 2.32 7.30
C ASN A 28 -9.08 1.01 7.46
N LEU A 29 -8.51 0.46 6.37
CA LEU A 29 -7.63 -0.71 6.46
C LEU A 29 -6.40 -0.41 7.31
N LEU A 30 -5.74 0.72 7.05
CA LEU A 30 -4.56 1.13 7.81
C LEU A 30 -4.88 1.36 9.29
N THR A 31 -6.05 1.91 9.59
CA THR A 31 -6.50 2.17 10.97
C THR A 31 -6.86 0.89 11.72
N TYR A 32 -7.68 0.01 11.12
CA TYR A 32 -8.36 -1.05 11.87
C TYR A 32 -7.74 -2.45 11.69
N LEU A 33 -7.06 -2.74 10.58
CA LEU A 33 -6.56 -4.09 10.31
C LEU A 33 -5.58 -4.61 11.38
N PRO A 34 -4.60 -3.81 11.87
CA PRO A 34 -3.72 -4.24 12.97
C PRO A 34 -4.43 -4.49 14.29
N GLN A 35 -5.62 -3.91 14.49
CA GLN A 35 -6.42 -4.08 15.71
C GLN A 35 -7.19 -5.41 15.69
N VAL A 36 -7.59 -5.88 14.50
CA VAL A 36 -8.41 -7.09 14.35
C VAL A 36 -7.55 -8.35 14.30
N ASN A 37 -6.33 -8.27 13.76
CA ASN A 37 -5.45 -9.43 13.70
C ASN A 37 -4.00 -9.04 14.02
N THR A 38 -3.58 -9.40 15.24
CA THR A 38 -2.21 -9.20 15.75
C THR A 38 -1.24 -10.33 15.36
N GLY A 39 -1.75 -11.40 14.75
CA GLY A 39 -0.97 -12.56 14.26
C GLY A 39 -0.21 -12.29 12.94
N LEU A 40 -0.46 -11.13 12.32
CA LEU A 40 0.15 -10.71 11.06
C LEU A 40 1.08 -9.52 11.27
N SER A 41 2.12 -9.45 10.44
CA SER A 41 2.95 -8.26 10.28
C SER A 41 2.44 -7.45 9.09
N TYR A 42 2.43 -6.13 9.21
CA TYR A 42 1.86 -5.25 8.19
C TYR A 42 2.89 -4.28 7.62
N LEU A 43 2.88 -4.12 6.30
CA LEU A 43 3.72 -3.16 5.57
C LEU A 43 2.87 -2.30 4.62
N ALA A 44 2.98 -0.99 4.71
CA ALA A 44 2.25 -0.05 3.85
C ALA A 44 3.20 0.65 2.86
N PHE A 45 2.86 0.60 1.58
CA PHE A 45 3.52 1.42 0.55
C PHE A 45 2.79 2.76 0.42
N LEU A 46 3.41 3.84 0.86
CA LEU A 46 2.79 5.17 0.95
C LEU A 46 3.36 6.13 -0.10
N GLY A 47 2.53 7.07 -0.56
CA GLY A 47 2.95 8.17 -1.45
C GLY A 47 3.27 9.47 -0.72
N ASP A 48 2.99 9.56 0.58
CA ASP A 48 3.17 10.77 1.40
C ASP A 48 3.78 10.41 2.76
N ALA A 49 4.92 11.02 3.07
CA ALA A 49 5.67 10.77 4.31
C ALA A 49 5.02 11.38 5.57
N ARG A 50 4.09 12.33 5.40
CA ARG A 50 3.38 12.98 6.51
C ARG A 50 2.38 12.04 7.16
N VAL A 51 1.98 11.01 6.43
CA VAL A 51 1.02 10.01 6.88
C VAL A 51 1.71 8.99 7.76
N ARG A 52 1.19 8.77 8.98
CA ARG A 52 1.65 7.71 9.87
C ARG A 52 0.48 6.94 10.45
N PHE A 53 0.56 5.61 10.36
CA PHE A 53 -0.35 4.67 11.00
C PHE A 53 0.41 3.73 11.94
N PRO A 54 0.00 3.65 13.22
CA PRO A 54 0.58 2.69 14.16
C PRO A 54 0.25 1.25 13.73
N GLY A 55 1.12 0.31 14.09
CA GLY A 55 0.96 -1.11 13.72
C GLY A 55 1.43 -1.46 12.30
N TRP A 56 1.93 -0.49 11.54
CA TRP A 56 2.46 -0.69 10.18
C TRP A 56 3.93 -0.31 10.07
N LYS A 57 4.72 -1.17 9.43
CA LYS A 57 5.98 -0.76 8.81
C LYS A 57 5.66 0.09 7.57
N GLN A 58 6.25 1.27 7.46
CA GLN A 58 5.91 2.20 6.38
C GLN A 58 7.06 2.32 5.38
N ARG A 59 6.75 2.16 4.09
CA ARG A 59 7.65 2.38 2.97
C ARG A 59 7.10 3.51 2.10
N VAL A 60 7.63 4.70 2.32
CA VAL A 60 7.27 5.88 1.53
C VAL A 60 8.02 5.84 0.20
N SER A 61 7.30 5.98 -0.91
CA SER A 61 7.87 6.08 -2.24
C SER A 61 8.61 7.40 -2.40
N ARG A 62 9.74 7.35 -3.12
CA ARG A 62 10.46 8.56 -3.57
C ARG A 62 9.94 9.10 -4.91
N TRP A 63 8.97 8.39 -5.51
CA TRP A 63 8.40 8.73 -6.81
C TRP A 63 7.15 9.61 -6.61
N PRO A 64 6.81 10.50 -7.56
CA PRO A 64 5.60 11.31 -7.50
C PRO A 64 4.34 10.49 -7.85
N THR A 65 4.02 9.48 -7.03
CA THR A 65 2.91 8.53 -7.24
C THR A 65 1.49 9.14 -7.14
N GLN A 66 1.41 10.43 -6.83
CA GLN A 66 0.19 11.22 -7.02
C GLN A 66 -0.15 11.43 -8.50
N ASN A 67 0.87 11.41 -9.37
CA ASN A 67 0.68 11.34 -10.82
C ASN A 67 0.31 9.90 -11.23
N PRO A 68 -0.80 9.68 -11.97
CA PRO A 68 -1.24 8.34 -12.34
C PRO A 68 -0.22 7.52 -13.13
N VAL A 69 0.50 8.14 -14.08
CA VAL A 69 1.49 7.44 -14.91
C VAL A 69 2.69 7.03 -14.05
N SER A 70 3.19 7.93 -13.21
CA SER A 70 4.28 7.62 -12.28
C SER A 70 3.90 6.50 -11.31
N ARG A 71 2.65 6.49 -10.83
CA ARG A 71 2.12 5.41 -9.97
C ARG A 71 2.07 4.08 -10.70
N ILE A 72 1.51 4.03 -11.91
CA ILE A 72 1.42 2.79 -12.70
C ILE A 72 2.83 2.22 -12.94
N VAL A 73 3.79 3.05 -13.36
CA VAL A 73 5.17 2.60 -13.56
C VAL A 73 5.77 2.09 -12.24
N TRP A 74 5.53 2.78 -11.13
CA TRP A 74 6.01 2.36 -9.82
C TRP A 74 5.39 1.01 -9.39
N GLU A 75 4.08 0.84 -9.56
CA GLU A 75 3.34 -0.40 -9.26
C GLU A 75 3.83 -1.57 -10.09
N GLN A 76 4.21 -1.35 -11.36
CA GLN A 76 4.68 -2.43 -12.24
C GLN A 76 6.17 -2.74 -12.11
N SER A 77 6.98 -1.88 -11.48
CA SER A 77 8.45 -2.04 -11.41
C SER A 77 9.00 -2.04 -9.98
N ALA A 78 8.81 -0.94 -9.25
CA ALA A 78 9.38 -0.77 -7.92
C ALA A 78 8.63 -1.57 -6.85
N GLN A 79 7.32 -1.73 -6.97
CA GLN A 79 6.51 -2.48 -6.00
C GLN A 79 6.86 -3.98 -5.96
N PRO A 80 6.97 -4.71 -7.08
CA PRO A 80 7.40 -6.12 -7.08
C PRO A 80 8.75 -6.32 -6.42
N TRP A 81 9.72 -5.44 -6.73
CA TRP A 81 11.03 -5.50 -6.12
C TRP A 81 10.99 -5.21 -4.61
N ALA A 82 10.21 -4.21 -4.21
CA ALA A 82 10.03 -3.90 -2.80
C ALA A 82 9.32 -5.05 -2.06
N ALA A 83 8.29 -5.65 -2.66
CA ALA A 83 7.57 -6.80 -2.12
C ALA A 83 8.50 -8.01 -1.91
N TRP A 84 9.36 -8.29 -2.89
CA TRP A 84 10.34 -9.37 -2.80
C TRP A 84 11.37 -9.09 -1.70
N ARG A 85 11.92 -7.88 -1.66
CA ARG A 85 12.94 -7.49 -0.66
C ARG A 85 12.38 -7.51 0.77
N GLU A 86 11.11 -7.16 0.93
CA GLU A 86 10.41 -7.19 2.22
C GLU A 86 9.86 -8.57 2.58
N LYS A 87 10.01 -9.56 1.68
CA LYS A 87 9.51 -10.93 1.85
C LYS A 87 8.02 -10.95 2.20
N LEU A 88 7.22 -10.22 1.42
CA LEU A 88 5.77 -10.23 1.60
C LEU A 88 5.20 -11.62 1.29
N ASP A 89 4.27 -12.07 2.13
CA ASP A 89 3.51 -13.30 1.94
C ASP A 89 2.19 -13.05 1.19
N LEU A 90 1.71 -11.81 1.20
CA LEU A 90 0.50 -11.35 0.50
C LEU A 90 0.64 -9.87 0.16
N LEU A 91 0.23 -9.47 -1.04
CA LEU A 91 0.09 -8.07 -1.42
C LEU A 91 -1.37 -7.73 -1.68
N HIS A 92 -1.94 -6.83 -0.88
CA HIS A 92 -3.26 -6.27 -1.15
C HIS A 92 -3.14 -5.02 -2.05
N ALA A 93 -3.80 -5.06 -3.21
CA ALA A 93 -3.92 -4.01 -4.21
C ALA A 93 -5.36 -3.46 -4.25
N PRO A 94 -5.67 -2.39 -3.48
CA PRO A 94 -7.04 -1.92 -3.20
C PRO A 94 -7.87 -1.44 -4.40
N VAL A 95 -7.27 -1.39 -5.60
CA VAL A 95 -7.91 -0.94 -6.85
C VAL A 95 -7.97 -2.03 -7.90
N TYR A 96 -7.95 -3.29 -7.48
CA TYR A 96 -8.16 -4.48 -8.33
C TYR A 96 -7.15 -4.66 -9.46
N VAL A 97 -6.02 -3.95 -9.39
CA VAL A 97 -4.92 -4.07 -10.35
C VAL A 97 -3.62 -4.27 -9.57
N GLY A 98 -3.05 -5.46 -9.73
CA GLY A 98 -1.73 -5.81 -9.19
C GLY A 98 -0.61 -5.62 -10.22
N PRO A 99 0.65 -5.79 -9.79
CA PRO A 99 1.75 -5.93 -10.72
C PRO A 99 1.60 -7.18 -11.59
N VAL A 100 2.03 -7.09 -12.86
CA VAL A 100 2.03 -8.23 -13.79
C VAL A 100 2.89 -9.39 -13.26
N VAL A 101 4.00 -9.08 -12.59
CA VAL A 101 4.86 -10.05 -11.92
C VAL A 101 4.87 -9.74 -10.44
N SER A 102 4.42 -10.70 -9.62
CA SER A 102 4.40 -10.56 -8.17
C SER A 102 5.17 -11.72 -7.51
N PRO A 103 5.99 -11.43 -6.48
CA PRO A 103 6.70 -12.47 -5.72
C PRO A 103 5.78 -13.23 -4.74
N CYS A 104 4.52 -12.79 -4.58
CA CYS A 104 3.54 -13.36 -3.67
C CYS A 104 2.11 -13.23 -4.24
N PRO A 105 1.12 -13.97 -3.70
CA PRO A 105 -0.28 -13.78 -4.06
C PRO A 105 -0.75 -12.33 -3.92
N VAL A 106 -1.62 -11.90 -4.83
CA VAL A 106 -2.18 -10.54 -4.86
C VAL A 106 -3.71 -10.61 -4.70
N VAL A 107 -4.27 -9.70 -3.89
CA VAL A 107 -5.71 -9.58 -3.62
C VAL A 107 -6.22 -8.16 -3.75
#